data_AF-A0A9N9FZ27-F1
#
_entry.id   AF-A0A9N9FZ27-F1
#
_cell.length_a   1.000
_cell.length_b   1.000
_cell.length_c   1.000
_cell.angle_alpha   90.00
_cell.angle_beta   90.00
_cell.angle_gamma   90.00
#
_symmetry.space_group_name_H-M   'P 1'
#
loop_
_entity.id
_entity.type
_entity.pdbx_description
1 polymer ?
#
loop_
_entity_poly.entity_id
_entity_poly.type
_entity_poly.pdbx_seq_one_letter_code
_entity_poly.pdbx_strand_id
1 'polypeptide(L)'
;MSESWRDRKFPNTLVLFDVDGTLTPARRIAKPEMLEVLKDLRKHVVIGFVGGSDLKKQKEQLGDYVIENFDFAFSENGLTAFRLGQQLESQSFIKWIGEEKYAKLANFILRYIANLEIPKKRGTFIEFRAGMINVSPIGRNCSVQERDEFEEYDKIHKIRSQFVEALKKEFPDYGLTFSI
;
A
#
# COMPACT_ATOMS: atom_id res chain seq x y z
N MET A 1 -19.37 -19.13 12.54
CA MET A 1 -18.84 -19.58 11.23
C MET A 1 -19.61 -18.87 10.13
N SER A 2 -18.94 -18.30 9.12
CA SER A 2 -19.62 -17.60 8.02
C SER A 2 -20.48 -18.59 7.25
N GLU A 3 -21.78 -18.31 7.11
CA GLU A 3 -22.71 -19.20 6.38
C GLU A 3 -22.41 -19.27 4.88
N SER A 4 -21.61 -18.34 4.37
CA SER A 4 -21.40 -18.06 2.95
C SER A 4 -20.78 -19.20 2.14
N TRP A 5 -20.08 -20.16 2.76
CA TRP A 5 -19.29 -21.19 2.05
C TRP A 5 -19.70 -22.63 2.28
N ARG A 6 -20.84 -22.89 2.92
CA ARG A 6 -21.26 -24.25 3.32
C ARG A 6 -21.42 -25.21 2.13
N ASP A 7 -21.54 -24.69 0.92
CA ASP A 7 -21.57 -25.43 -0.35
C ASP A 7 -20.23 -26.07 -0.73
N ARG A 8 -19.12 -25.68 -0.08
CA ARG A 8 -17.77 -26.13 -0.42
C ARG A 8 -17.30 -27.30 0.45
N LYS A 9 -16.38 -28.10 -0.08
CA LYS A 9 -15.80 -29.27 0.61
C LYS A 9 -15.07 -28.92 1.91
N PHE A 10 -14.36 -27.78 1.94
CA PHE A 10 -13.58 -27.29 3.07
C PHE A 10 -13.88 -25.79 3.31
N PRO A 11 -15.07 -25.48 3.86
CA PRO A 11 -15.61 -24.12 3.90
C PRO A 11 -14.84 -23.17 4.83
N ASN A 12 -14.03 -23.72 5.74
CA ASN A 12 -13.22 -22.96 6.71
C ASN A 12 -11.75 -22.83 6.28
N THR A 13 -11.37 -23.35 5.11
CA THR A 13 -10.00 -23.23 4.59
C THR A 13 -9.94 -22.05 3.63
N LEU A 14 -9.04 -21.11 3.90
CA LEU A 14 -8.70 -20.01 3.00
C LEU A 14 -7.31 -20.26 2.40
N VAL A 15 -7.21 -20.16 1.08
CA VAL A 15 -5.94 -20.13 0.36
C VAL A 15 -5.73 -18.74 -0.22
N LEU A 16 -4.68 -18.07 0.23
CA LEU A 16 -4.26 -16.76 -0.27
C LEU A 16 -3.04 -16.91 -1.18
N PHE A 17 -3.10 -16.24 -2.31
CA PHE A 17 -2.03 -16.23 -3.30
C PHE A 17 -1.42 -14.84 -3.43
N ASP A 18 -0.11 -14.77 -3.56
CA ASP A 18 0.52 -13.61 -4.20
C ASP A 18 0.12 -13.57 -5.70
N VAL A 19 0.25 -12.43 -6.35
CA VAL A 19 -0.14 -12.27 -7.77
C VAL A 19 1.05 -12.54 -8.70
N ASP A 20 2.03 -11.62 -8.70
CA ASP A 20 3.12 -11.63 -9.68
C ASP A 20 4.17 -12.69 -9.34
N GLY A 21 4.45 -13.60 -10.28
CA GLY A 21 5.37 -14.73 -10.04
C GLY A 21 4.73 -15.93 -9.32
N THR A 22 3.48 -15.81 -8.84
CA THR A 22 2.73 -16.91 -8.20
C THR A 22 1.56 -17.35 -9.08
N LEU A 23 0.58 -16.46 -9.31
CA LEU A 23 -0.55 -16.75 -10.20
C LEU A 23 -0.24 -16.42 -11.67
N THR A 24 0.72 -15.53 -11.91
CA THR A 24 1.16 -15.15 -13.24
C THR A 24 2.67 -15.30 -13.39
N PRO A 25 3.20 -15.51 -14.61
CA PRO A 25 4.60 -15.25 -14.87
C PRO A 25 4.90 -13.77 -14.61
N ALA A 26 6.11 -13.45 -14.16
CA ALA A 26 6.51 -12.09 -13.82
C ALA A 26 6.11 -11.06 -14.90
N ARG A 27 5.31 -10.06 -14.51
CA ARG A 27 4.76 -8.97 -15.33
C ARG A 27 3.96 -9.43 -16.55
N ARG A 28 3.38 -10.63 -16.51
CA ARG A 28 2.50 -11.17 -17.57
C ARG A 28 1.11 -11.49 -17.04
N ILE A 29 0.23 -11.85 -17.97
CA ILE A 29 -1.15 -12.28 -17.70
C ILE A 29 -1.15 -13.75 -17.25
N ALA A 30 -2.08 -14.11 -16.37
CA ALA A 30 -2.37 -15.48 -16.01
C ALA A 30 -2.66 -16.32 -17.25
N LYS A 31 -2.12 -17.53 -17.30
CA LYS A 31 -2.47 -18.46 -18.36
C LYS A 31 -3.88 -19.02 -18.13
N PRO A 32 -4.66 -19.33 -19.18
CA PRO A 32 -5.99 -19.91 -19.05
C PRO A 32 -6.03 -21.16 -18.15
N GLU A 33 -5.00 -22.01 -18.20
CA GLU A 33 -4.94 -23.22 -17.37
C GLU A 33 -4.86 -22.90 -15.87
N MET A 34 -4.16 -21.82 -15.49
CA MET A 34 -4.10 -21.37 -14.10
C MET A 34 -5.47 -20.89 -13.61
N LEU A 35 -6.19 -20.13 -14.45
CA LEU A 35 -7.51 -19.63 -14.12
C LEU A 35 -8.52 -20.78 -13.94
N GLU A 36 -8.45 -21.83 -14.75
CA GLU A 36 -9.32 -22.99 -14.60
C GLU A 36 -8.99 -23.79 -13.32
N VAL A 37 -7.71 -23.94 -12.98
CA VAL A 37 -7.28 -24.53 -11.70
C VAL A 37 -7.84 -23.74 -10.50
N LEU A 38 -7.77 -22.41 -10.53
CA LEU A 38 -8.30 -21.57 -9.46
C LEU A 38 -9.82 -21.69 -9.34
N LYS A 39 -10.52 -21.72 -10.48
CA LYS A 39 -11.98 -21.90 -10.53
C LYS A 39 -12.41 -23.25 -9.97
N ASP A 40 -11.67 -24.32 -10.28
CA ASP A 40 -11.92 -25.64 -9.71
C ASP A 40 -11.60 -25.69 -8.21
N LEU A 41 -10.47 -25.10 -7.79
CA LEU A 41 -10.08 -25.00 -6.39
C LEU A 41 -11.14 -24.26 -5.56
N ARG A 42 -11.74 -23.19 -6.10
CA ARG A 42 -12.80 -22.41 -5.43
C ARG A 42 -14.04 -23.22 -5.08
N LYS A 43 -14.32 -24.32 -5.78
CA LYS A 43 -15.42 -25.26 -5.44
C LYS A 43 -15.14 -26.02 -4.14
N HIS A 44 -13.88 -26.10 -3.73
CA HIS A 44 -13.45 -26.86 -2.56
C HIS A 44 -13.11 -25.99 -1.36
N VAL A 45 -12.44 -24.85 -1.56
CA VAL A 45 -11.95 -23.96 -0.49
C VAL A 45 -12.33 -22.52 -0.79
N VAL A 46 -12.19 -21.64 0.20
CA VAL A 46 -12.20 -20.19 -0.01
C VAL A 46 -10.88 -19.76 -0.64
N ILE A 47 -10.92 -18.97 -1.71
CA ILE A 47 -9.72 -18.45 -2.35
C ILE A 47 -9.68 -16.93 -2.32
N GLY A 48 -8.47 -16.39 -2.23
CA GLY A 48 -8.23 -14.97 -2.45
C GLY A 48 -6.83 -14.69 -2.96
N PHE A 49 -6.61 -13.48 -3.42
CA PHE A 49 -5.26 -13.00 -3.74
C PHE A 49 -4.91 -11.80 -2.87
N VAL A 50 -3.61 -11.59 -2.67
CA VAL A 50 -3.03 -10.41 -2.06
C VAL A 50 -1.87 -9.92 -2.91
N GLY A 51 -1.81 -8.62 -3.17
CA GLY A 51 -0.68 -8.04 -3.88
C GLY A 51 -0.47 -6.57 -3.53
N GLY A 52 0.77 -6.12 -3.63
CA GLY A 52 1.14 -4.73 -3.36
C GLY A 52 0.79 -3.74 -4.47
N SER A 53 0.35 -4.24 -5.63
CA SER A 53 -0.10 -3.39 -6.75
C SER A 53 -1.54 -2.93 -6.56
N ASP A 54 -1.93 -1.87 -7.27
CA ASP A 54 -3.33 -1.45 -7.34
C ASP A 54 -4.21 -2.48 -8.07
N LEU A 55 -5.53 -2.32 -7.92
CA LEU A 55 -6.53 -3.20 -8.53
C LEU A 55 -6.47 -3.18 -10.06
N LYS A 56 -6.12 -2.04 -10.67
CA LYS A 56 -6.06 -1.91 -12.13
C LYS A 56 -5.00 -2.86 -12.70
N LYS A 57 -3.80 -2.86 -12.12
CA LYS A 57 -2.72 -3.76 -12.52
C LYS A 57 -3.08 -5.23 -12.26
N GLN A 58 -3.78 -5.53 -11.17
CA GLN A 58 -4.24 -6.89 -10.90
C GLN A 58 -5.30 -7.36 -11.90
N LYS A 59 -6.18 -6.47 -12.38
CA LYS A 59 -7.10 -6.77 -13.49
C LYS A 59 -6.37 -7.05 -14.80
N GLU A 60 -5.32 -6.28 -15.11
CA GLU A 60 -4.48 -6.56 -16.28
C GLU A 60 -3.84 -7.96 -16.20
N GLN A 61 -3.45 -8.40 -15.00
CA GLN A 61 -2.79 -9.69 -14.80
C GLN A 61 -3.76 -10.88 -14.71
N LEU A 62 -4.91 -10.72 -14.05
CA LEU A 62 -5.83 -11.81 -13.70
C LEU A 62 -7.17 -11.77 -14.46
N GLY A 63 -7.38 -10.73 -15.28
CA GLY A 63 -8.60 -10.49 -16.04
C GLY A 63 -9.56 -9.50 -15.38
N ASP A 64 -10.49 -8.96 -16.17
CA ASP A 64 -11.40 -7.90 -15.72
C ASP A 64 -12.35 -8.33 -14.59
N TYR A 65 -12.69 -9.63 -14.55
CA TYR A 65 -13.59 -10.26 -13.58
C TYR A 65 -12.87 -10.81 -12.35
N VAL A 66 -11.66 -10.32 -12.05
CA VAL A 66 -10.84 -10.82 -10.93
C VAL A 66 -11.56 -10.71 -9.58
N ILE A 67 -12.41 -9.70 -9.39
CA ILE A 67 -13.12 -9.47 -8.13
C ILE A 67 -14.23 -10.51 -7.93
N GLU A 68 -14.84 -10.98 -9.02
CA GLU A 68 -15.90 -11.97 -9.06
C GLU A 68 -15.34 -13.40 -9.01
N ASN A 69 -14.15 -13.60 -9.58
CA ASN A 69 -13.49 -14.92 -9.68
C ASN A 69 -12.87 -15.39 -8.36
N PHE A 70 -12.60 -14.46 -7.43
CA PHE A 70 -12.10 -14.76 -6.09
C PHE A 70 -13.13 -14.43 -5.01
N ASP A 71 -13.03 -15.07 -3.84
CA ASP A 71 -13.91 -14.74 -2.71
C ASP A 71 -13.39 -13.55 -1.93
N PHE A 72 -12.06 -13.40 -1.90
CA PHE A 72 -11.36 -12.25 -1.38
C PHE A 72 -10.37 -11.68 -2.40
N ALA A 73 -10.34 -10.36 -2.54
CA ALA A 73 -9.40 -9.66 -3.39
C ALA A 73 -8.73 -8.55 -2.57
N PHE A 74 -7.42 -8.64 -2.36
CA PHE A 74 -6.64 -7.66 -1.60
C PHE A 74 -5.63 -6.95 -2.52
N SER A 75 -5.94 -5.71 -2.88
CA SER A 75 -5.04 -4.80 -3.59
C SER A 75 -4.31 -3.90 -2.61
N GLU A 76 -3.15 -3.39 -3.01
CA GLU A 76 -2.33 -2.50 -2.17
C GLU A 76 -2.09 -3.08 -0.76
N ASN A 77 -1.78 -4.38 -0.69
CA ASN A 77 -1.61 -5.14 0.56
C ASN A 77 -2.84 -5.13 1.48
N GLY A 78 -4.04 -5.03 0.92
CA GLY A 78 -5.32 -5.11 1.64
C GLY A 78 -5.93 -3.77 2.02
N LEU A 79 -5.31 -2.63 1.64
CA LEU A 79 -5.93 -1.31 1.80
C LEU A 79 -7.22 -1.18 0.98
N THR A 80 -7.21 -1.77 -0.20
CA THR A 80 -8.40 -1.97 -1.03
C THR A 80 -8.74 -3.44 -0.99
N ALA A 81 -9.85 -3.79 -0.33
CA ALA A 81 -10.26 -5.18 -0.13
C ALA A 81 -11.68 -5.41 -0.65
N PHE A 82 -11.92 -6.57 -1.25
CA PHE A 82 -13.25 -7.04 -1.62
C PHE A 82 -13.51 -8.40 -1.00
N ARG A 83 -14.77 -8.63 -0.64
CA ARG A 83 -15.31 -9.92 -0.26
C ARG A 83 -16.55 -10.16 -1.10
N LEU A 84 -16.55 -11.22 -1.90
CA LEU A 84 -17.66 -11.59 -2.78
C LEU A 84 -18.16 -10.49 -3.70
N GLY A 85 -17.24 -9.88 -4.42
CA GLY A 85 -17.59 -8.76 -5.28
C GLY A 85 -17.89 -7.46 -4.55
N GLN A 86 -18.15 -7.49 -3.25
CA GLN A 86 -18.46 -6.31 -2.46
C GLN A 86 -17.19 -5.74 -1.87
N GLN A 87 -16.96 -4.44 -2.08
CA GLN A 87 -15.85 -3.75 -1.46
C GLN A 87 -16.05 -3.77 0.05
N LEU A 88 -15.08 -4.32 0.77
CA LEU A 88 -15.02 -4.18 2.22
C LEU A 88 -14.72 -2.74 2.57
N GLU A 89 -15.14 -2.30 3.74
CA GLU A 89 -14.84 -0.97 4.21
C GLU A 89 -13.32 -0.74 4.19
N SER A 90 -12.86 0.11 3.26
CA SER A 90 -11.45 0.45 3.16
C SER A 90 -11.08 1.36 4.33
N GLN A 91 -10.17 0.88 5.15
CA GLN A 91 -9.50 1.70 6.14
C GLN A 91 -8.42 2.49 5.41
N SER A 92 -8.60 3.80 5.30
CA SER A 92 -7.59 4.70 4.74
C SER A 92 -6.89 5.46 5.86
N PHE A 93 -5.67 5.92 5.60
CA PHE A 93 -4.88 6.73 6.52
C PHE A 93 -5.68 7.94 7.00
N ILE A 94 -6.39 8.63 6.09
CA ILE A 94 -7.19 9.82 6.46
C ILE A 94 -8.38 9.47 7.35
N LYS A 95 -9.07 8.34 7.09
CA LYS A 95 -10.17 7.89 7.95
C LYS A 95 -9.69 7.50 9.35
N TRP A 96 -8.49 6.91 9.45
CA TRP A 96 -7.91 6.50 10.72
C TRP A 96 -7.36 7.69 11.53
N ILE A 97 -6.59 8.58 10.90
CA ILE A 97 -5.97 9.72 11.61
C ILE A 97 -6.95 10.89 11.82
N GLY A 98 -7.88 11.11 10.88
CA GLY A 98 -8.79 12.25 10.83
C GLY A 98 -8.18 13.51 10.20
N GLU A 99 -9.03 14.29 9.53
CA GLU A 99 -8.64 15.53 8.82
C GLU A 99 -7.97 16.57 9.72
N GLU A 100 -8.47 16.77 10.94
CA GLU A 100 -7.93 17.78 11.86
C GLU A 100 -6.48 17.44 12.29
N LYS A 101 -6.24 16.18 12.68
CA LYS A 101 -4.90 15.72 13.05
C LYS A 101 -3.97 15.75 11.84
N TYR A 102 -4.44 15.30 10.67
CA TYR A 102 -3.66 15.33 9.45
C TYR A 102 -3.26 16.74 9.04
N ALA A 103 -4.17 17.72 9.10
CA ALA A 103 -3.86 19.11 8.77
C ALA A 103 -2.75 19.68 9.67
N LYS A 104 -2.78 19.38 10.98
CA LYS A 104 -1.72 19.78 11.92
C LYS A 104 -0.38 19.12 11.57
N LEU A 105 -0.39 17.82 11.27
CA LEU A 105 0.80 17.07 10.84
C LEU A 105 1.40 17.64 9.55
N ALA A 106 0.57 17.83 8.52
CA ALA A 106 1.00 18.37 7.23
C ALA A 106 1.58 19.79 7.38
N ASN A 107 0.94 20.66 8.17
CA ASN A 107 1.45 22.00 8.45
C ASN A 107 2.82 21.98 9.13
N PHE A 108 3.01 21.11 10.12
CA PHE A 108 4.32 20.95 10.77
C PHE A 108 5.36 20.45 9.78
N ILE A 109 5.06 19.41 9.00
CA ILE A 109 5.99 18.86 8.00
C ILE A 109 6.41 19.94 6.99
N LEU A 110 5.45 20.69 6.44
CA LEU A 110 5.74 21.74 5.47
C LEU A 110 6.60 22.86 6.05
N ARG A 111 6.31 23.30 7.29
CA ARG A 111 7.13 24.32 7.98
C ARG A 111 8.53 23.81 8.29
N TYR A 112 8.65 22.57 8.76
CA TYR A 112 9.93 21.94 9.06
C TYR A 112 10.79 21.86 7.77
N ILE A 113 10.21 21.35 6.68
CA ILE A 113 10.90 21.26 5.38
C ILE A 113 11.26 22.66 4.85
N ALA A 114 10.40 23.66 5.01
CA ALA A 114 10.70 25.03 4.58
C ALA A 114 11.98 25.55 5.25
N ASN A 115 12.15 25.26 6.55
CA ASN A 115 13.30 25.70 7.35
C ASN A 115 14.55 24.80 7.23
N LEU A 116 14.47 23.63 6.59
CA LEU A 116 15.65 22.78 6.39
C LEU A 116 16.67 23.43 5.45
N GLU A 117 17.91 23.52 5.89
CA GLU A 117 19.04 23.88 5.04
C GLU A 117 19.62 22.62 4.41
N ILE A 118 19.25 22.37 3.15
CA ILE A 118 19.77 21.26 2.34
C ILE A 118 20.18 21.79 0.96
N PRO A 119 21.14 21.16 0.26
CA PRO A 119 21.70 21.71 -0.98
C PRO A 119 20.67 21.96 -2.08
N LYS A 120 19.63 21.12 -2.17
CA LYS A 120 18.60 21.19 -3.21
C LYS A 120 17.22 20.86 -2.61
N LYS A 121 16.20 21.59 -3.05
CA LYS A 121 14.77 21.28 -2.85
C LYS A 121 14.07 21.24 -4.21
N ARG A 122 13.14 20.31 -4.37
CA ARG A 122 12.35 20.11 -5.59
C ARG A 122 10.86 20.25 -5.26
N GLY A 123 10.07 19.21 -5.49
CA GLY A 123 8.63 19.20 -5.22
C GLY A 123 8.16 17.81 -4.81
N THR A 124 6.89 17.71 -4.42
CA THR A 124 6.31 16.49 -3.83
C THR A 124 7.02 16.12 -2.53
N PHE A 125 6.97 17.05 -1.57
CA PHE A 125 7.54 16.89 -0.22
C PHE A 125 6.69 15.99 0.67
N ILE A 126 5.37 16.03 0.49
CA ILE A 126 4.40 15.12 1.10
C ILE A 126 3.66 14.44 -0.05
N GLU A 127 3.73 13.12 -0.12
CA GLU A 127 2.96 12.29 -1.04
C GLU A 127 1.94 11.49 -0.24
N PHE A 128 0.66 11.81 -0.42
CA PHE A 128 -0.44 11.13 0.24
C PHE A 128 -0.75 9.80 -0.46
N ARG A 129 -0.89 8.71 0.30
CA ARG A 129 -1.27 7.38 -0.19
C ARG A 129 -2.42 6.83 0.65
N ALA A 130 -3.06 5.76 0.17
CA ALA A 130 -4.22 5.17 0.83
C ALA A 130 -3.95 4.77 2.29
N GLY A 131 -2.78 4.21 2.60
CA GLY A 131 -2.43 3.71 3.95
C GLY A 131 -1.33 4.48 4.68
N MET A 132 -0.73 5.49 4.06
CA MET A 132 0.40 6.22 4.64
C MET A 132 0.61 7.57 3.95
N ILE A 133 1.52 8.38 4.47
CA ILE A 133 2.15 9.48 3.74
C ILE A 133 3.63 9.20 3.58
N ASN A 134 4.20 9.57 2.43
CA ASN A 134 5.64 9.62 2.25
C ASN A 134 6.10 11.07 2.35
N VAL A 135 7.12 11.29 3.17
CA VAL A 135 7.74 12.61 3.36
C VAL A 135 9.16 12.58 2.80
N SER A 136 9.50 13.51 1.90
CA SER A 136 10.83 13.64 1.30
C SER A 136 11.36 15.06 1.51
N PRO A 137 12.43 15.28 2.29
CA PRO A 137 13.00 16.62 2.49
C PRO A 137 13.47 17.29 1.19
N ILE A 138 14.13 16.54 0.30
CA ILE A 138 14.52 17.02 -1.03
C ILE A 138 13.31 17.14 -1.98
N GLY A 139 12.25 16.38 -1.74
CA GLY A 139 11.08 16.25 -2.62
C GLY A 139 11.23 15.11 -3.64
N ARG A 140 10.15 14.35 -3.90
CA ARG A 140 10.17 13.15 -4.77
C ARG A 140 10.37 13.46 -6.26
N ASN A 141 10.21 14.71 -6.68
CA ASN A 141 10.42 15.12 -8.06
C ASN A 141 11.91 15.42 -8.39
N CYS A 142 12.85 15.06 -7.50
CA CYS A 142 14.28 15.15 -7.78
C CYS A 142 14.74 14.15 -8.85
N SER A 143 15.84 14.47 -9.53
CA SER A 143 16.48 13.51 -10.43
C SER A 143 17.14 12.37 -9.65
N VAL A 144 17.54 11.30 -10.35
CA VAL A 144 18.28 10.18 -9.73
C VAL A 144 19.59 10.69 -9.12
N GLN A 145 20.36 11.47 -9.86
CA GLN A 145 21.60 12.05 -9.37
C GLN A 145 21.39 12.91 -8.10
N GLU A 146 20.35 13.75 -8.09
CA GLU A 146 20.04 14.59 -6.93
C GLU A 146 19.63 13.77 -5.71
N ARG A 147 18.96 12.63 -5.94
CA ARG A 147 18.60 11.69 -4.89
C ARG A 147 19.84 11.04 -4.28
N ASP A 148 20.77 10.60 -5.11
CA ASP A 148 22.02 9.96 -4.67
C ASP A 148 22.88 10.97 -3.87
N GLU A 149 22.98 12.21 -4.35
CA GLU A 149 23.64 13.31 -3.64
C GLU A 149 22.97 13.59 -2.27
N PHE A 150 21.63 13.59 -2.22
CA PHE A 150 20.90 13.78 -0.98
C PHE A 150 21.08 12.60 -0.02
N GLU A 151 21.17 11.37 -0.52
CA GLU A 151 21.41 10.19 0.31
C GLU A 151 22.76 10.28 1.02
N GLU A 152 23.82 10.63 0.29
CA GLU A 152 25.15 10.83 0.88
C GLU A 152 25.16 12.00 1.89
N TYR A 153 24.49 13.10 1.54
CA TYR A 153 24.34 14.23 2.45
C TYR A 153 23.58 13.83 3.74
N ASP A 154 22.47 13.09 3.61
CA ASP A 154 21.67 12.62 4.74
C ASP A 154 22.42 11.60 5.61
N LYS A 155 23.29 10.76 5.04
CA LYS A 155 24.13 9.84 5.82
C LYS A 155 25.05 10.58 6.79
N ILE A 156 25.56 11.74 6.40
CA ILE A 156 26.45 12.59 7.21
C ILE A 156 25.64 13.45 8.19
N HIS A 157 24.62 14.16 7.69
CA HIS A 157 23.89 15.18 8.44
C HIS A 157 22.65 14.65 9.20
N LYS A 158 22.24 13.40 8.93
CA LYS A 158 21.11 12.71 9.56
C LYS A 158 19.77 13.44 9.47
N ILE A 159 19.53 14.15 8.37
CA ILE A 159 18.35 15.01 8.15
C ILE A 159 17.05 14.23 8.40
N ARG A 160 16.87 13.06 7.77
CA ARG A 160 15.66 12.23 7.92
C ARG A 160 15.49 11.72 9.35
N SER A 161 16.58 11.29 9.99
CA SER A 161 16.53 10.78 11.38
C SER A 161 16.15 11.88 12.36
N GLN A 162 16.76 13.07 12.25
CA GLN A 162 16.42 14.23 13.07
C GLN A 162 14.98 14.69 12.83
N PHE A 163 14.51 14.63 11.58
CA PHE A 163 13.13 14.98 11.26
C PHE A 163 12.13 13.99 11.87
N VAL A 164 12.41 12.68 11.82
CA VAL A 164 11.58 11.67 12.50
C VAL A 164 11.53 11.90 14.01
N GLU A 165 12.65 12.24 14.66
CA GLU A 165 12.65 12.55 16.08
C GLU A 165 11.85 13.83 16.40
N ALA A 166 11.93 14.86 15.55
CA ALA A 166 11.10 16.05 15.68
C ALA A 166 9.61 15.73 15.55
N LEU A 167 9.23 14.86 14.61
CA LEU A 167 7.84 14.42 14.42
C LEU A 167 7.32 13.62 15.62
N LYS A 168 8.12 12.68 16.16
CA LYS A 168 7.75 11.92 17.36
C LYS A 168 7.56 12.82 18.58
N LYS A 169 8.41 13.85 18.72
CA LYS A 169 8.33 14.81 19.82
C LYS A 169 7.09 15.71 19.72
N GLU A 170 6.75 16.16 18.51
CA GLU A 170 5.61 17.05 18.28
C GLU A 170 4.27 16.30 18.36
N PHE A 171 4.24 15.04 17.89
CA PHE A 171 3.01 14.25 17.78
C PHE A 171 3.09 12.91 18.53
N PRO A 172 3.39 12.90 19.85
CA PRO A 172 3.59 11.66 20.60
C PRO A 172 2.30 10.83 20.75
N ASP A 173 1.13 11.47 20.65
CA ASP A 173 -0.20 10.87 20.82
C ASP A 173 -0.88 10.48 19.49
N TYR A 174 -0.20 10.66 18.36
CA TYR A 174 -0.78 10.38 17.04
C TYR A 174 -0.72 8.90 16.66
N GLY A 175 0.00 8.06 17.41
CA GLY A 175 0.08 6.61 17.14
C GLY A 175 0.76 6.27 15.80
N LEU A 176 1.60 7.16 15.28
CA LEU A 176 2.30 6.96 14.00
C LEU A 176 3.56 6.11 14.18
N THR A 177 3.81 5.27 13.19
CA THR A 177 5.10 4.56 13.04
C THR A 177 5.88 5.20 11.89
N PHE A 178 7.19 5.39 12.09
CA PHE A 178 8.06 6.03 11.11
C PHE A 178 9.10 5.05 10.59
N SER A 179 9.36 5.07 9.28
CA SER A 179 10.40 4.28 8.61
C SER A 179 11.23 5.21 7.72
N ILE A 180 12.55 4.99 7.66
CA ILE A 180 13.51 5.78 6.87
C ILE A 180 14.17 4.91 5.81
#